data_AF-A0A645JX33-F1
#
_entry.id   AF-A0A645JX33-F1
#
_cell.length_a   1.000
_cell.length_b   1.000
_cell.length_c   1.000
_cell.angle_alpha   90.00
_cell.angle_beta   90.00
_cell.angle_gamma   90.00
#
_symmetry.space_group_name_H-M   'P 1'
#
loop_
_entity.id
_entity.type
_entity.pdbx_description
1 polymer ?
#
loop_
_entity_poly.entity_id
_entity_poly.type
_entity_poly.pdbx_seq_one_letter_code
_entity_poly.pdbx_strand_id
1 'polypeptide(L)'
;MNLSGIKKEQIKQITSDNKVTGLSYTDYEDGVMLNIDCRKYLVEHATHFVEKYESDFSVFSRNDASYFVDMLKDSEIKSNLQERLRR
;
A
#
# COMPACT_ATOMS: atom_id res chain seq x y z
N MET A 1 8.37 4.62 11.92
CA MET A 1 8.25 4.38 13.39
C MET A 1 8.84 3.03 13.68
N ASN A 2 9.64 2.88 14.73
CA ASN A 2 10.25 1.59 15.09
C ASN A 2 9.67 1.11 16.42
N LEU A 3 9.32 -0.17 16.50
CA LEU A 3 8.84 -0.83 17.71
C LEU A 3 9.82 -1.95 18.05
N SER A 4 10.57 -1.79 19.14
CA SER A 4 11.50 -2.81 19.63
C SER A 4 10.77 -3.92 20.38
N GLY A 5 11.39 -5.10 20.46
CA GLY A 5 10.90 -6.24 21.25
C GLY A 5 9.69 -6.99 20.66
N ILE A 6 9.20 -6.59 19.48
CA ILE A 6 8.13 -7.28 18.75
C ILE A 6 8.69 -7.75 17.41
N LYS A 7 8.74 -9.07 17.21
CA LYS A 7 9.14 -9.67 15.94
C LYS A 7 7.95 -9.79 14.98
N LYS A 8 8.19 -9.70 13.68
CA LYS A 8 7.11 -9.74 12.68
C LYS A 8 6.29 -11.02 12.75
N GLU A 9 6.92 -12.15 13.07
CA GLU A 9 6.24 -13.45 13.20
C GLU A 9 5.26 -13.52 14.38
N GLN A 10 5.38 -12.60 15.34
CA GLN A 10 4.49 -12.49 16.49
C GLN A 10 3.24 -11.64 16.18
N ILE A 11 3.20 -10.96 15.04
CA ILE A 11 2.13 -10.05 14.66
C ILE A 11 1.02 -10.83 13.95
N LYS A 12 -0.12 -11.00 14.63
CA LYS A 12 -1.33 -11.59 14.01
C LYS A 12 -2.00 -10.63 13.01
N GLN A 13 -2.07 -9.34 13.35
CA GLN A 13 -2.76 -8.33 12.55
C GLN A 13 -2.30 -6.93 12.98
N ILE A 14 -2.29 -5.98 12.03
CA ILE A 14 -2.18 -4.55 12.28
C ILE A 14 -3.41 -3.86 11.70
N THR A 15 -4.03 -2.95 12.44
CA THR A 15 -5.15 -2.12 11.97
C THR A 15 -4.83 -0.65 12.21
N SER A 16 -5.46 0.23 11.43
CA SER A 16 -5.30 1.69 11.51
C SER A 16 -6.62 2.37 11.20
N ASP A 17 -6.77 3.62 11.66
CA ASP A 17 -7.94 4.44 11.37
C ASP A 17 -7.94 4.94 9.91
N ASN A 18 -8.95 5.74 9.55
CA ASN A 18 -9.09 6.29 8.19
C ASN A 18 -8.10 7.41 7.84
N LYS A 19 -7.30 7.91 8.79
CA LYS A 19 -6.28 8.94 8.53
C LYS A 19 -5.01 8.32 7.93
N VAL A 20 -4.76 7.05 8.23
CA VAL A 20 -3.70 6.26 7.59
C VAL A 20 -4.22 5.73 6.26
N THR A 21 -3.59 6.14 5.17
CA THR A 21 -3.92 5.73 3.79
C THR A 21 -2.90 4.74 3.23
N GLY A 22 -1.66 4.75 3.73
CA GLY A 22 -0.63 3.76 3.44
C GLY A 22 -0.03 3.17 4.72
N LEU A 23 0.19 1.86 4.72
CA LEU A 23 0.80 1.16 5.85
C LEU A 23 1.61 -0.02 5.36
N SER A 24 2.91 -0.03 5.67
CA SER A 24 3.77 -1.19 5.47
C SER A 24 4.66 -1.40 6.70
N TYR A 25 5.07 -2.64 6.92
CA TYR A 25 5.91 -2.98 8.05
C TYR A 25 6.84 -4.14 7.71
N THR A 26 8.04 -4.10 8.30
CA THR A 26 9.09 -5.10 8.08
C THR A 26 9.91 -5.29 9.34
N ASP A 27 10.62 -6.41 9.45
CA ASP A 27 11.61 -6.61 10.49
C ASP A 27 12.69 -5.52 10.43
N TYR A 28 13.05 -5.01 11.60
CA TYR A 28 14.09 -4.00 11.77
C TYR A 28 14.74 -4.16 13.14
N GLU A 29 16.03 -4.47 13.16
CA GLU A 29 16.81 -4.71 14.38
C GLU A 29 16.15 -5.75 15.32
N ASP A 30 15.94 -5.39 16.59
CA ASP A 30 15.33 -6.25 17.59
C ASP A 30 13.79 -6.24 17.53
N GLY A 31 13.18 -5.57 16.55
CA GLY A 31 11.74 -5.49 16.40
C GLY A 31 11.25 -5.25 14.98
N VAL A 32 10.31 -4.31 14.81
CA VAL A 32 9.69 -3.98 13.52
C VAL A 32 9.73 -2.48 13.21
N MET A 33 9.93 -2.15 11.94
CA MET A 33 9.73 -0.82 11.39
C MET A 33 8.36 -0.74 10.72
N LEU A 34 7.63 0.34 11.02
CA LEU A 34 6.37 0.70 10.39
C LEU A 34 6.55 1.97 9.57
N ASN A 35 6.19 1.91 8.29
CA ASN A 35 6.00 3.07 7.43
C ASN A 35 4.51 3.41 7.41
N ILE A 36 4.18 4.63 7.85
CA ILE A 36 2.80 5.12 7.97
C ILE A 36 2.67 6.32 7.03
N ASP A 37 1.75 6.22 6.09
CA ASP A 37 1.41 7.30 5.16
C ASP A 37 0.02 7.84 5.49
N CYS A 38 -0.06 9.15 5.68
CA CYS A 38 -1.30 9.88 6.00
C CYS A 38 -1.70 10.87 4.90
N ARG A 39 -1.16 10.73 3.68
CA ARG A 39 -1.56 11.58 2.55
C ARG A 39 -3.03 11.33 2.24
N LYS A 40 -3.84 12.37 2.43
CA LYS A 40 -5.30 12.36 2.23
C LYS A 40 -5.71 11.80 0.87
N TYR A 41 -4.99 12.18 -0.20
CA TYR A 41 -5.33 11.85 -1.58
C TYR A 41 -4.57 10.66 -2.16
N LEU A 42 -3.96 9.83 -1.32
CA LEU A 42 -3.15 8.70 -1.81
C LEU A 42 -3.99 7.67 -2.57
N VAL A 43 -5.21 7.41 -2.12
CA VAL A 43 -6.14 6.46 -2.76
C VAL A 43 -6.57 6.97 -4.13
N GLU A 44 -6.91 8.26 -4.22
CA GLU A 44 -7.29 8.93 -5.46
C GLU A 44 -6.11 8.94 -6.44
N HIS A 45 -4.90 9.16 -5.95
CA HIS A 45 -3.70 9.14 -6.79
C HIS A 45 -3.42 7.73 -7.34
N ALA A 46 -3.52 6.69 -6.51
CA ALA A 46 -3.41 5.31 -6.97
C ALA A 46 -4.49 4.96 -8.01
N THR A 47 -5.73 5.42 -7.77
CA THR A 47 -6.86 5.23 -8.70
C THR A 47 -6.57 5.89 -10.04
N HIS A 48 -6.06 7.12 -10.05
CA HIS A 48 -5.69 7.84 -11.28
C HIS A 48 -4.67 7.07 -12.13
N PHE A 49 -3.63 6.50 -11.51
CA PHE A 49 -2.63 5.72 -12.27
C PHE A 49 -3.19 4.40 -12.80
N VAL A 50 -4.10 3.75 -12.06
CA VAL A 50 -4.80 2.56 -12.57
C VAL A 50 -5.68 2.92 -13.77
N GLU A 51 -6.41 4.04 -13.71
CA GLU A 51 -7.22 4.54 -14.84
C GLU A 51 -6.34 4.89 -16.05
N LYS A 52 -5.16 5.47 -15.82
CA LYS A 52 -4.17 5.73 -16.87
C LYS A 52 -3.69 4.42 -17.51
N TYR A 53 -3.37 3.41 -16.72
CA TYR A 53 -3.04 2.08 -17.23
C TYR A 53 -4.18 1.46 -18.05
N GLU A 54 -5.43 1.58 -17.60
CA GLU A 54 -6.59 1.06 -18.36
C GLU A 54 -6.84 1.79 -19.68
N SER A 55 -6.27 2.99 -19.86
CA SER A 55 -6.39 3.75 -21.11
C SER A 55 -5.41 3.31 -22.19
N ASP A 56 -4.24 2.78 -21.82
CA ASP A 56 -3.13 2.48 -22.75
C ASP A 56 -2.58 1.05 -22.66
N PHE A 57 -2.86 0.33 -21.57
CA PHE A 57 -2.36 -1.01 -21.21
C PHE A 57 -0.84 -1.19 -21.34
N SER A 58 -0.08 -0.10 -21.26
CA SER A 58 1.36 -0.12 -21.40
C SER A 58 2.03 -0.65 -20.14
N VAL A 59 3.20 -1.29 -20.32
CA VAL A 59 4.03 -1.76 -19.19
C VAL A 59 4.45 -0.58 -18.30
N PHE A 60 4.70 0.59 -18.88
CA PHE A 60 5.08 1.79 -18.13
C PHE A 60 3.94 2.27 -17.22
N SER A 61 2.74 2.45 -17.75
CA SER A 61 1.58 2.85 -16.95
C SER A 61 1.22 1.78 -15.90
N ARG A 62 1.40 0.50 -16.21
CA ARG A 62 1.22 -0.60 -15.23
C ARG A 62 2.20 -0.50 -14.07
N ASN A 63 3.47 -0.20 -14.34
CA ASN A 63 4.51 -0.08 -13.31
C ASN A 63 4.20 1.10 -12.37
N ASP A 64 3.82 2.25 -12.93
CA ASP A 64 3.39 3.41 -12.12
C ASP A 64 2.18 3.05 -11.27
N ALA A 65 1.15 2.45 -11.86
CA ALA A 65 -0.06 2.06 -11.15
C ALA A 65 0.22 1.06 -10.02
N SER A 66 1.06 0.05 -10.28
CA SER A 66 1.48 -0.93 -9.28
C SER A 66 2.21 -0.25 -8.12
N TYR A 67 3.13 0.67 -8.41
CA TYR A 67 3.85 1.44 -7.40
C TYR A 67 2.90 2.16 -6.44
N PHE A 68 1.93 2.94 -6.96
CA PHE A 68 1.01 3.69 -6.10
C PHE A 68 0.01 2.79 -5.35
N VAL A 69 -0.45 1.70 -5.97
CA VAL A 69 -1.34 0.74 -5.31
C VAL A 69 -0.63 0.02 -4.16
N ASP A 70 0.65 -0.32 -4.31
CA ASP A 70 1.43 -1.00 -3.28
C ASP A 70 1.73 -0.10 -2.06
N MET A 71 1.67 1.24 -2.22
CA MET A 71 1.76 2.17 -1.10
C MET A 71 0.53 2.14 -0.19
N LEU A 72 -0.62 1.68 -0.68
CA LEU A 72 -1.87 1.68 0.09
C LEU A 72 -1.81 0.66 1.23
N LYS A 73 -2.48 1.00 2.33
CA LYS A 73 -2.74 0.02 3.39
C LYS A 73 -3.68 -1.06 2.88
N ASP A 74 -3.63 -2.22 3.52
CA ASP A 74 -4.55 -3.31 3.21
C ASP A 74 -5.99 -2.87 3.44
N SER A 75 -6.79 -2.98 2.38
CA SER A 75 -8.16 -2.50 2.29
C SER A 75 -8.84 -3.11 1.08
N GLU A 76 -10.18 -3.14 1.07
CA GLU A 76 -10.96 -3.57 -0.09
C GLU A 76 -10.62 -2.76 -1.35
N ILE A 77 -10.36 -1.46 -1.20
CA ILE A 77 -9.96 -0.57 -2.30
C ILE A 77 -8.63 -1.04 -2.92
N LYS A 78 -7.61 -1.33 -2.10
CA LYS A 78 -6.32 -1.86 -2.60
C LYS A 78 -6.52 -3.17 -3.36
N SER A 79 -7.30 -4.09 -2.82
CA SER A 79 -7.60 -5.36 -3.50
C SER A 79 -8.29 -5.15 -4.85
N ASN A 80 -9.29 -4.28 -4.91
CA ASN A 80 -9.99 -3.97 -6.15
C ASN A 80 -9.07 -3.33 -7.21
N LEU A 81 -8.17 -2.41 -6.79
CA LEU A 81 -7.18 -1.82 -7.70
C LEU A 81 -6.16 -2.86 -8.19
N GLN A 82 -5.73 -3.79 -7.33
CA GLN A 82 -4.82 -4.88 -7.71
C GLN A 82 -5.46 -5.84 -8.73
N GLU A 83 -6.76 -6.16 -8.61
CA GLU A 83 -7.45 -6.98 -9.62
C GLU A 83 -7.52 -6.29 -10.99
N ARG A 84 -7.69 -4.97 -11.02
CA ARG A 84 -7.67 -4.18 -12.27
C ARG A 84 -6.31 -4.27 -12.99
N LEU A 85 -5.21 -4.40 -12.25
CA LEU A 85 -3.84 -4.54 -12.78
C LEU A 85 -3.45 -5.96 -13.26
N ARG A 86 -4.34 -6.95 -13.10
CA ARG A 86 -4.11 -8.34 -13.54
C ARG A 86 -4.66 -8.66 -14.94
N ARG A 87 -5.36 -7.71 -15.57
CA ARG A 87 -5.87 -7.83 -16.93
C ARG A 87 -4.74 -7.87 -17.95
#